data_AF-A0A6P4YCF0-F1
#
_entry.id   AF-A0A6P4YCF0-F1
#
_cell.length_a   1.000
_cell.length_b   1.000
_cell.length_c   1.000
_cell.angle_alpha   90.00
_cell.angle_beta   90.00
_cell.angle_gamma   90.00
#
_symmetry.space_group_name_H-M   'P 1'
#
loop_
_entity.id
_entity.type
_entity.pdbx_description
1 polymer ?
#
loop_
_entity_poly.entity_id
_entity_poly.type
_entity_poly.pdbx_seq_one_letter_code
_entity_poly.pdbx_strand_id
1 'polypeptide(L)'
;MESSRLCFSFCLVAAFRLSLSLEQILEAPLSLFDDATPQNYSLPAEIVDVVCKANCDKDNSTAKVPIHQVLINKLCEQARRAGVVDKGDSDGCQPPVPDVMKLLTDCSKIFTYLNGVTGIPSGPWRIKPDDMETSVKVSRSQTHMTTDHGGWTVIQNRFDGSLNFYRRLWDYRDGFGDIEGEHWLGLKVLHKLTGGDTNYELRIEMQDWDGNTAWAKYDTFKIAGEREKYRLTVSGYQGNASDALVHSSKCKFSTRQEDNDLSGARNCAEEQGGGWWYCFCERSGSNLNGPYFKPAHYRKETHTGLGVYWKGWKTHSRHPLIKATRMMIRPSGFLDQITK
;
A
#
# COMPACT_ATOMS: atom_id res chain seq x y z
N MET A 1 16.19 24.87 -34.58
CA MET A 1 14.96 25.54 -34.08
C MET A 1 13.78 25.00 -34.87
N GLU A 2 13.37 23.76 -34.61
CA GLU A 2 12.24 23.13 -35.31
C GLU A 2 11.60 21.96 -34.54
N SER A 3 11.97 21.75 -33.27
CA SER A 3 11.43 20.64 -32.45
C SER A 3 10.37 21.08 -31.43
N SER A 4 10.00 22.36 -31.40
CA SER A 4 9.02 22.91 -30.44
C SER A 4 7.61 23.07 -31.02
N ARG A 5 7.38 22.69 -32.29
CA ARG A 5 6.05 22.81 -32.95
C ARG A 5 5.26 21.51 -33.05
N LEU A 6 5.83 20.35 -32.73
CA LEU A 6 5.08 19.07 -32.77
C LEU A 6 4.27 18.77 -31.50
N CYS A 7 4.56 19.39 -30.36
CA CYS A 7 3.86 19.09 -29.10
C CYS A 7 2.49 19.81 -28.97
N PHE A 8 2.26 20.90 -29.71
CA PHE A 8 1.01 21.65 -29.64
C PHE A 8 -0.09 21.15 -30.57
N SER A 9 0.24 20.32 -31.57
CA SER A 9 -0.72 19.93 -32.61
C SER A 9 -1.53 18.67 -32.30
N PHE A 10 -1.20 17.93 -31.23
CA PHE A 10 -1.95 16.73 -30.83
C PHE A 10 -3.02 16.97 -29.77
N CYS A 11 -3.02 18.13 -29.08
CA CYS A 11 -4.02 18.45 -28.06
C CYS A 11 -5.23 19.24 -28.58
N LEU A 12 -5.23 19.71 -29.84
CA LEU A 12 -6.27 20.62 -30.34
C LEU A 12 -7.15 20.05 -31.47
N VAL A 13 -6.87 18.85 -31.98
CA VAL A 13 -7.67 18.24 -33.07
C VAL A 13 -8.84 17.38 -32.56
N ALA A 14 -8.93 17.10 -31.26
CA ALA A 14 -10.04 16.34 -30.67
C ALA A 14 -11.16 17.19 -30.03
N ALA A 15 -11.11 18.53 -30.15
CA ALA A 15 -12.05 19.42 -29.47
C ALA A 15 -12.99 20.23 -30.37
N PHE A 16 -12.90 20.10 -31.70
CA PHE A 16 -13.79 20.84 -32.61
C PHE A 16 -14.16 19.98 -33.81
N ARG A 17 -15.21 19.16 -33.66
CA ARG A 17 -16.23 18.89 -34.70
C ARG A 17 -17.22 17.85 -34.17
N LEU A 18 -18.30 18.37 -33.58
CA LEU A 18 -19.70 17.98 -33.77
C LEU A 18 -20.47 18.45 -32.53
N SER A 19 -21.24 19.50 -32.72
CA SER A 19 -22.19 20.04 -31.75
C SER A 19 -23.36 19.06 -31.59
N LEU A 20 -23.26 18.17 -30.61
CA LEU A 20 -24.37 17.34 -30.14
C LEU A 20 -24.42 17.39 -28.61
N SER A 21 -25.62 17.51 -28.05
CA SER A 21 -25.83 17.59 -26.60
C SER A 21 -25.76 16.20 -25.94
N LEU A 22 -25.36 16.18 -24.65
CA LEU A 22 -25.12 14.97 -23.84
C LEU A 22 -26.27 13.95 -23.85
N GLU A 23 -27.51 14.37 -24.07
CA GLU A 23 -28.68 13.49 -24.14
C GLU A 23 -28.77 12.63 -25.42
N GLN A 24 -28.07 12.99 -26.51
CA GLN A 24 -28.10 12.22 -27.76
C GLN A 24 -27.08 11.06 -27.79
N ILE A 25 -26.13 11.03 -26.85
CA ILE A 25 -25.09 9.98 -26.76
C ILE A 25 -25.62 8.71 -26.08
N LEU A 26 -26.70 8.82 -25.31
CA LEU A 26 -27.21 7.73 -24.46
C LEU A 26 -28.20 6.79 -25.17
N GLU A 27 -28.65 7.07 -26.40
CA GLU A 27 -29.65 6.25 -27.11
C GLU A 27 -29.21 5.66 -28.47
N ALA A 28 -27.92 5.67 -28.82
CA ALA A 28 -27.48 5.08 -30.10
C ALA A 28 -27.41 3.53 -30.03
N PRO A 29 -27.97 2.78 -31.01
CA PRO A 29 -27.93 1.32 -31.00
C PRO A 29 -26.54 0.78 -31.35
N LEU A 30 -26.19 -0.33 -30.70
CA LEU A 30 -24.85 -0.95 -30.65
C LEU A 30 -24.30 -1.54 -31.98
N SER A 31 -24.90 -1.26 -33.12
CA SER A 31 -24.55 -1.89 -34.40
C SER A 31 -23.65 -1.02 -35.31
N LEU A 32 -22.80 -0.18 -34.74
CA LEU A 32 -21.89 0.71 -35.49
C LEU A 32 -20.40 0.48 -35.19
N PHE A 33 -20.05 -0.63 -34.55
CA PHE A 33 -18.67 -1.00 -34.22
C PHE A 33 -18.23 -2.30 -34.92
N ASP A 34 -18.42 -2.40 -36.23
CA ASP A 34 -17.74 -3.39 -37.07
C ASP A 34 -17.04 -2.63 -38.21
N ASP A 35 -15.79 -2.20 -37.98
CA ASP A 35 -14.64 -2.40 -38.87
C ASP A 35 -13.41 -1.60 -38.42
N ALA A 36 -12.28 -2.33 -38.36
CA ALA A 36 -10.87 -1.96 -38.36
C ALA A 36 -10.35 -0.59 -37.84
N THR A 37 -9.37 -0.64 -36.92
CA THR A 37 -8.04 0.07 -36.87
C THR A 37 -7.61 0.43 -35.43
N PRO A 38 -6.29 0.49 -35.12
CA PRO A 38 -5.77 0.26 -33.76
C PRO A 38 -6.17 1.39 -32.81
N GLN A 39 -6.96 1.03 -31.80
CA GLN A 39 -7.49 1.97 -30.84
C GLN A 39 -6.40 2.46 -29.89
N ASN A 40 -6.14 3.77 -29.97
CA ASN A 40 -5.52 4.56 -28.92
C ASN A 40 -6.23 4.30 -27.58
N TYR A 41 -5.55 3.60 -26.66
CA TYR A 41 -6.03 3.45 -25.30
C TYR A 41 -5.92 4.80 -24.57
N SER A 42 -7.02 5.55 -24.50
CA SER A 42 -7.11 6.69 -23.60
C SER A 42 -7.10 6.20 -22.15
N LEU A 43 -6.07 6.59 -21.40
CA LEU A 43 -5.97 6.32 -19.97
C LEU A 43 -7.19 6.90 -19.22
N PRO A 44 -7.75 6.21 -18.22
CA PRO A 44 -8.67 6.81 -17.26
C PRO A 44 -8.04 8.07 -16.65
N ALA A 45 -8.81 9.15 -16.54
CA ALA A 45 -8.33 10.45 -16.06
C ALA A 45 -7.57 10.34 -14.72
N GLU A 46 -7.97 9.40 -13.86
CA GLU A 46 -7.37 9.11 -12.56
C GLU A 46 -5.94 8.54 -12.61
N ILE A 47 -5.55 7.93 -13.74
CA ILE A 47 -4.21 7.36 -13.98
C ILE A 47 -3.30 8.41 -14.60
N VAL A 48 -3.82 9.23 -15.51
CA VAL A 48 -3.12 10.40 -16.07
C VAL A 48 -2.74 11.36 -14.95
N ASP A 49 -3.66 11.62 -14.00
CA ASP A 49 -3.45 12.61 -12.96
C ASP A 49 -2.38 12.21 -11.93
N VAL A 50 -2.20 10.90 -11.67
CA VAL A 50 -1.15 10.40 -10.75
C VAL A 50 0.22 10.37 -11.43
N VAL A 51 0.25 10.04 -12.72
CA VAL A 51 1.50 9.91 -13.49
C VAL A 51 2.01 11.28 -13.97
N CYS A 52 1.12 12.22 -14.28
CA CYS A 52 1.48 13.59 -14.67
C CYS A 52 1.83 14.48 -13.47
N LYS A 53 1.09 14.42 -12.35
CA LYS A 53 1.43 15.25 -11.16
C LYS A 53 2.77 14.88 -10.51
N ALA A 54 3.20 13.61 -10.62
CA ALA A 54 4.51 13.18 -10.11
C ALA A 54 5.71 13.66 -10.97
N ASN A 55 5.47 14.22 -12.16
CA ASN A 55 6.52 14.53 -13.14
C ASN A 55 6.45 15.96 -13.73
N CYS A 56 5.56 16.83 -13.26
CA CYS A 56 5.55 18.23 -13.67
C CYS A 56 6.32 19.09 -12.65
N ASP A 57 7.60 19.34 -12.91
CA ASP A 57 8.28 20.51 -12.34
C ASP A 57 7.74 21.79 -12.99
N LYS A 58 7.63 22.87 -12.20
CA LYS A 58 7.16 24.18 -12.67
C LYS A 58 8.11 24.88 -13.65
N ASP A 59 9.31 24.33 -13.86
CA ASP A 59 10.33 24.90 -14.76
C ASP A 59 10.71 23.90 -15.86
N ASN A 60 9.97 24.04 -16.96
CA ASN A 60 10.31 23.75 -18.35
C ASN A 60 11.73 23.16 -18.65
N SER A 61 11.80 21.91 -19.13
CA SER A 61 12.48 21.50 -20.40
C SER A 61 13.01 20.06 -20.50
N THR A 62 12.72 19.13 -19.58
CA THR A 62 13.07 17.70 -19.77
C THR A 62 11.87 16.81 -19.45
N ALA A 63 11.25 16.25 -20.49
CA ALA A 63 10.17 15.28 -20.34
C ALA A 63 10.73 13.99 -19.72
N LYS A 64 10.52 13.79 -18.41
CA LYS A 64 10.74 12.49 -17.79
C LYS A 64 9.72 11.51 -18.37
N VAL A 65 10.21 10.49 -19.07
CA VAL A 65 9.41 9.38 -19.60
C VAL A 65 8.50 8.87 -18.48
N PRO A 66 7.16 8.81 -18.67
CA PRO A 66 6.24 8.34 -17.65
C PRO A 66 6.68 6.96 -17.15
N ILE A 67 6.65 6.70 -15.84
CA ILE A 67 7.06 5.41 -15.25
C ILE A 67 6.38 4.22 -15.96
N HIS A 68 5.13 4.40 -16.41
CA HIS A 68 4.41 3.44 -17.22
C HIS A 68 5.11 3.12 -18.55
N GLN A 69 5.67 4.12 -19.24
CA GLN A 69 6.44 3.93 -20.46
C GLN A 69 7.80 3.26 -20.17
N VAL A 70 8.43 3.53 -19.03
CA VAL A 70 9.62 2.79 -18.58
C VAL A 70 9.28 1.32 -18.34
N LEU A 71 8.13 1.05 -17.72
CA LEU A 71 7.65 -0.30 -17.43
C LEU A 71 7.26 -1.06 -18.71
N ILE A 72 6.57 -0.42 -19.65
CA ILE A 72 6.29 -0.97 -20.99
C ILE A 72 7.60 -1.32 -21.68
N ASN A 73 8.54 -0.38 -21.79
CA ASN A 73 9.79 -0.61 -22.49
C ASN A 73 10.54 -1.83 -21.94
N LYS A 74 10.53 -2.01 -20.62
CA LYS A 74 11.20 -3.13 -19.96
C LYS A 74 10.45 -4.46 -20.10
N LEU A 75 9.13 -4.46 -20.04
CA LEU A 75 8.31 -5.65 -20.35
C LEU A 75 8.54 -6.10 -21.80
N CYS A 76 8.65 -5.14 -22.71
CA CYS A 76 8.97 -5.39 -24.11
C CYS A 76 10.37 -5.96 -24.33
N GLU A 77 11.37 -5.47 -23.60
CA GLU A 77 12.71 -6.07 -23.59
C GLU A 77 12.71 -7.51 -23.09
N GLN A 78 11.97 -7.80 -22.02
CA GLN A 78 11.85 -9.16 -21.47
C GLN A 78 11.14 -10.11 -22.46
N ALA A 79 10.05 -9.67 -23.09
CA ALA A 79 9.32 -10.45 -24.09
C ALA A 79 10.18 -10.77 -25.32
N ARG A 80 11.01 -9.82 -25.78
CA ARG A 80 11.99 -10.05 -26.85
C ARG A 80 13.09 -11.04 -26.45
N ARG A 81 13.59 -10.99 -25.21
CA ARG A 81 14.58 -11.95 -24.69
C ARG A 81 14.03 -13.36 -24.56
N ALA A 82 12.74 -13.49 -24.24
CA ALA A 82 12.04 -14.77 -24.17
C ALA A 82 11.63 -15.32 -25.54
N GLY A 83 11.89 -14.59 -26.64
CA GLY A 83 11.52 -15.03 -28.00
C GLY A 83 10.01 -15.01 -28.29
N VAL A 84 9.24 -14.28 -27.47
CA VAL A 84 7.77 -14.21 -27.57
C VAL A 84 7.31 -13.13 -28.56
N VAL A 85 8.18 -12.18 -28.90
CA VAL A 85 7.92 -11.10 -29.86
C VAL A 85 9.03 -11.09 -30.91
N ASP A 86 8.67 -11.00 -32.18
CA ASP A 86 9.62 -11.00 -33.30
C ASP A 86 10.56 -9.79 -33.24
N LYS A 87 11.84 -10.03 -33.55
CA LYS A 87 12.91 -9.01 -33.54
C LYS A 87 12.70 -7.87 -34.56
N GLY A 88 11.74 -8.02 -35.47
CA GLY A 88 11.45 -7.09 -36.56
C GLY A 88 10.34 -6.08 -36.29
N ASP A 89 9.61 -6.20 -35.18
CA ASP A 89 8.50 -5.28 -34.88
C ASP A 89 9.04 -3.97 -34.27
N SER A 90 9.27 -3.00 -35.16
CA SER A 90 9.74 -1.65 -34.83
C SER A 90 8.59 -0.70 -34.49
N ASP A 91 7.34 -1.12 -34.73
CA ASP A 91 6.13 -0.35 -34.44
C ASP A 91 5.44 -0.88 -33.19
N GLY A 92 6.10 -0.65 -32.05
CA GLY A 92 5.42 -0.59 -30.76
C GLY A 92 5.01 -1.94 -30.18
N CYS A 93 5.90 -2.51 -29.37
CA CYS A 93 5.44 -3.43 -28.33
C CYS A 93 4.49 -2.65 -27.40
N GLN A 94 3.19 -2.83 -27.63
CA GLN A 94 2.11 -2.23 -26.87
C GLN A 94 1.37 -3.36 -26.14
N PRO A 95 1.88 -3.84 -25.00
CA PRO A 95 1.05 -4.65 -24.13
C PRO A 95 -0.17 -3.80 -23.71
N PRO A 96 -1.38 -4.37 -23.65
CA PRO A 96 -2.53 -3.63 -23.15
C PRO A 96 -2.20 -3.04 -21.77
N VAL A 97 -2.38 -1.73 -21.58
CA VAL A 97 -2.22 -1.04 -20.28
C VAL A 97 -2.95 -1.77 -19.13
N PRO A 98 -4.16 -2.34 -19.34
CA PRO A 98 -4.83 -3.16 -18.33
C PRO A 98 -4.05 -4.40 -17.87
N ASP A 99 -3.18 -4.96 -18.70
CA ASP A 99 -2.40 -6.15 -18.39
C ASP A 99 -1.12 -5.82 -17.62
N VAL A 100 -0.51 -4.65 -17.85
CA VAL A 100 0.66 -4.18 -17.09
C VAL A 100 0.31 -3.94 -15.62
N MET A 101 -0.89 -3.40 -15.34
CA MET A 101 -1.33 -3.14 -13.96
C MET A 101 -1.66 -4.42 -13.18
N LYS A 102 -2.06 -5.51 -13.86
CA LYS A 102 -2.22 -6.83 -13.23
C LYS A 102 -0.89 -7.39 -12.72
N LEU A 103 0.24 -6.92 -13.25
CA LEU A 103 1.57 -7.36 -12.82
C LEU A 103 2.08 -6.63 -11.57
N LEU A 104 1.46 -5.52 -11.18
CA LEU A 104 1.85 -4.70 -10.02
C LEU A 104 0.96 -5.00 -8.81
N THR A 105 0.95 -6.26 -8.38
CA THR A 105 0.10 -6.70 -7.25
C THR A 105 0.53 -6.07 -5.92
N ASP A 106 1.83 -5.82 -5.74
CA ASP A 106 2.41 -5.21 -4.53
C ASP A 106 3.72 -4.43 -4.84
N CYS A 107 4.33 -3.83 -3.80
CA CYS A 107 5.60 -3.13 -3.93
C CYS A 107 6.80 -4.03 -4.26
N SER A 108 6.71 -5.35 -4.06
CA SER A 108 7.77 -6.31 -4.39
C SER A 108 7.84 -6.53 -5.91
N LYS A 109 6.69 -6.62 -6.59
CA LYS A 109 6.63 -6.66 -8.05
C LYS A 109 7.15 -5.37 -8.65
N ILE A 110 6.72 -4.22 -8.13
CA ILE A 110 7.26 -2.91 -8.51
C ILE A 110 8.79 -2.89 -8.36
N PHE A 111 9.31 -3.41 -7.24
CA PHE A 111 10.75 -3.52 -7.03
C PHE A 111 11.45 -4.36 -8.09
N THR A 112 10.98 -5.58 -8.35
CA THR A 112 11.57 -6.49 -9.33
C THR A 112 11.57 -5.87 -10.73
N TYR A 113 10.44 -5.28 -11.14
CA TYR A 113 10.34 -4.64 -12.45
C TYR A 113 11.24 -3.41 -12.57
N LEU A 114 11.40 -2.62 -11.52
CA LEU A 114 12.21 -1.40 -11.56
C LEU A 114 13.69 -1.62 -11.21
N ASN A 115 14.11 -2.86 -10.91
CA ASN A 115 15.48 -3.15 -10.56
C ASN A 115 16.48 -2.71 -11.66
N GLY A 116 17.49 -1.92 -11.33
CA GLY A 116 18.46 -1.36 -12.28
C GLY A 116 17.99 -0.09 -13.03
N VAL A 117 16.80 0.45 -12.74
CA VAL A 117 16.34 1.74 -13.27
C VAL A 117 16.75 2.85 -12.29
N THR A 118 17.40 3.89 -12.79
CA THR A 118 17.80 5.08 -12.00
C THR A 118 16.77 6.20 -12.15
N GLY A 119 16.74 7.14 -11.18
CA GLY A 119 15.87 8.32 -11.26
C GLY A 119 14.38 8.07 -11.01
N ILE A 120 14.04 6.96 -10.36
CA ILE A 120 12.66 6.64 -9.97
C ILE A 120 12.19 7.66 -8.93
N PRO A 121 11.07 8.38 -9.16
CA PRO A 121 10.53 9.34 -8.21
C PRO A 121 10.25 8.70 -6.85
N SER A 122 10.64 9.40 -5.80
CA SER A 122 10.16 9.13 -4.46
C SER A 122 8.69 9.58 -4.39
N GLY A 123 7.77 8.67 -4.12
CA GLY A 123 6.36 9.04 -4.03
C GLY A 123 5.41 7.84 -3.89
N PRO A 124 4.10 8.10 -3.84
CA PRO A 124 3.09 7.08 -3.73
C PRO A 124 2.96 6.29 -5.04
N TRP A 125 2.82 4.97 -4.91
CA TRP A 125 2.67 4.05 -6.02
C TRP A 125 1.24 3.52 -6.09
N ARG A 126 0.82 2.99 -7.22
CA ARG A 126 -0.46 2.28 -7.34
C ARG A 126 -0.20 0.79 -7.55
N ILE A 127 -0.87 -0.04 -6.76
CA ILE A 127 -0.89 -1.49 -6.90
C ILE A 127 -2.31 -1.95 -7.25
N LYS A 128 -2.43 -3.11 -7.87
CA LYS A 128 -3.71 -3.78 -8.11
C LYS A 128 -3.62 -5.22 -7.62
N PRO A 129 -3.94 -5.48 -6.34
CA PRO A 129 -4.07 -6.85 -5.84
C PRO A 129 -5.10 -7.63 -6.65
N ASP A 130 -4.91 -8.94 -6.73
CA ASP A 130 -5.79 -9.82 -7.51
C ASP A 130 -7.26 -9.68 -7.08
N ASP A 131 -8.15 -9.75 -8.07
CA ASP A 131 -9.61 -9.63 -7.89
C ASP A 131 -10.06 -8.32 -7.20
N MET A 132 -9.27 -7.25 -7.27
CA MET A 132 -9.73 -5.90 -6.97
C MET A 132 -10.10 -5.15 -8.25
N GLU A 133 -11.28 -4.51 -8.22
CA GLU A 133 -11.80 -3.72 -9.33
C GLU A 133 -10.92 -2.49 -9.61
N THR A 134 -10.44 -1.84 -8.55
CA THR A 134 -9.69 -0.58 -8.62
C THR A 134 -8.27 -0.70 -8.05
N SER A 135 -7.39 0.17 -8.54
CA SER A 135 -6.01 0.27 -8.04
C SER A 135 -5.95 1.05 -6.72
N VAL A 136 -5.04 0.67 -5.84
CA VAL A 136 -4.86 1.27 -4.51
C VAL A 136 -3.53 1.98 -4.43
N LYS A 137 -3.52 3.19 -3.83
CA LYS A 137 -2.27 3.92 -3.55
C LYS A 137 -1.55 3.26 -2.37
N VAL A 138 -0.25 3.03 -2.52
CA VAL A 138 0.62 2.46 -1.49
C VAL A 138 1.91 3.26 -1.35
N SER A 139 2.43 3.29 -0.13
CA SER A 139 3.77 3.78 0.14
C SER A 139 4.75 2.63 0.04
N ARG A 140 5.85 2.90 -0.65
CA ARG A 140 7.01 2.03 -0.69
C ARG A 140 8.00 2.51 0.36
N SER A 141 8.49 1.60 1.19
CA SER A 141 9.64 1.93 2.02
C SER A 141 10.87 2.07 1.12
N GLN A 142 11.32 3.31 0.91
CA GLN A 142 12.50 3.64 0.10
C GLN A 142 13.80 3.57 0.90
N THR A 143 13.74 3.24 2.18
CA THR A 143 14.93 3.28 3.01
C THR A 143 15.94 2.24 2.54
N HIS A 144 16.99 2.75 1.90
CA HIS A 144 18.37 2.24 1.98
C HIS A 144 18.91 2.22 3.43
N MET A 145 18.05 2.17 4.45
CA MET A 145 18.46 1.74 5.78
C MET A 145 18.46 0.22 5.74
N THR A 146 19.56 -0.36 5.26
CA THR A 146 20.27 -1.55 5.77
C THR A 146 19.53 -2.75 6.38
N THR A 147 18.20 -2.87 6.42
CA THR A 147 17.55 -3.87 7.30
C THR A 147 16.87 -5.04 6.60
N ASP A 148 16.43 -4.97 5.34
CA ASP A 148 15.93 -6.16 4.62
C ASP A 148 15.65 -5.93 3.10
N HIS A 149 16.60 -5.42 2.30
CA HIS A 149 16.56 -5.34 0.81
C HIS A 149 15.25 -4.90 0.08
N GLY A 150 14.50 -3.92 0.58
CA GLY A 150 13.39 -3.31 -0.19
C GLY A 150 12.22 -4.24 -0.55
N GLY A 151 11.37 -3.82 -1.50
CA GLY A 151 10.16 -4.56 -1.90
C GLY A 151 8.98 -4.48 -0.93
N TRP A 152 9.10 -3.64 0.10
CA TRP A 152 8.12 -3.52 1.18
C TRP A 152 6.93 -2.63 0.79
N THR A 153 5.73 -3.15 1.00
CA THR A 153 4.46 -2.40 0.97
C THR A 153 4.17 -1.92 2.39
N VAL A 154 4.14 -0.61 2.63
CA VAL A 154 3.80 -0.04 3.94
C VAL A 154 2.29 -0.16 4.15
N ILE A 155 1.88 -0.75 5.27
CA ILE A 155 0.47 -1.02 5.59
C ILE A 155 -0.04 -0.17 6.75
N GLN A 156 0.86 0.32 7.59
CA GLN A 156 0.60 1.27 8.66
C GLN A 156 1.84 2.13 8.87
N ASN A 157 1.64 3.43 9.06
CA ASN A 157 2.70 4.36 9.44
C ASN A 157 2.17 5.35 10.49
N ARG A 158 2.89 5.52 11.60
CA ARG A 158 2.61 6.49 12.67
C ARG A 158 3.91 7.15 13.11
N PHE A 159 3.93 8.47 13.32
CA PHE A 159 5.14 9.19 13.72
C PHE A 159 4.91 10.57 14.37
N ASP A 160 3.74 11.20 14.20
CA ASP A 160 3.50 12.57 14.67
C ASP A 160 2.17 12.79 15.39
N GLY A 161 1.22 11.84 15.30
CA GLY A 161 -0.09 12.00 15.94
C GLY A 161 -1.08 12.85 15.14
N SER A 162 -0.80 13.17 13.88
CA SER A 162 -1.67 13.97 13.01
C SER A 162 -2.99 13.26 12.66
N LEU A 163 -3.01 11.93 12.69
CA LEU A 163 -4.17 11.14 12.30
C LEU A 163 -4.80 10.39 13.49
N ASN A 164 -6.12 10.54 13.65
CA ASN A 164 -6.90 9.77 14.61
C ASN A 164 -7.11 8.32 14.14
N PHE A 165 -6.75 7.33 14.96
CA PHE A 165 -6.93 5.89 14.71
C PHE A 165 -8.11 5.28 15.49
N TYR A 166 -8.77 6.05 16.36
CA TYR A 166 -9.98 5.61 17.05
C TYR A 166 -11.19 5.71 16.10
N ARG A 167 -11.37 4.69 15.27
CA ARG A 167 -12.29 4.67 14.12
C ARG A 167 -13.18 3.44 14.10
N ARG A 168 -14.18 3.44 13.20
CA ARG A 168 -15.14 2.34 13.02
C ARG A 168 -14.56 1.27 12.10
N LEU A 169 -15.19 0.10 12.05
CA LEU A 169 -14.72 -1.00 11.21
C LEU A 169 -14.67 -0.63 9.72
N TRP A 170 -15.64 0.12 9.19
CA TRP A 170 -15.62 0.52 7.78
C TRP A 170 -14.35 1.34 7.43
N ASP A 171 -13.83 2.13 8.37
CA ASP A 171 -12.67 2.98 8.12
C ASP A 171 -11.44 2.08 8.06
N TYR A 172 -11.32 1.15 9.01
CA TYR A 172 -10.27 0.15 9.02
C TYR A 172 -10.35 -0.82 7.84
N ARG A 173 -11.55 -1.10 7.34
CA ARG A 173 -11.79 -1.94 6.16
C ARG A 173 -11.25 -1.29 4.90
N ASP A 174 -11.63 -0.03 4.68
CA ASP A 174 -11.36 0.69 3.43
C ASP A 174 -10.00 1.38 3.43
N GLY A 175 -9.44 1.64 4.62
CA GLY A 175 -8.20 2.39 4.80
C GLY A 175 -8.45 3.88 5.04
N PHE A 176 -7.51 4.54 5.68
CA PHE A 176 -7.60 5.97 6.01
C PHE A 176 -6.23 6.60 6.20
N GLY A 177 -6.18 7.93 6.05
CA GLY A 177 -4.96 8.72 6.19
C GLY A 177 -4.31 9.11 4.87
N ASP A 178 -3.10 9.65 4.99
CA ASP A 178 -2.28 10.02 3.85
C ASP A 178 -1.17 8.98 3.68
N ILE A 179 -1.08 8.39 2.49
CA ILE A 179 -0.11 7.36 2.20
C ILE A 179 1.33 7.86 2.34
N GLU A 180 1.56 9.17 2.16
CA GLU A 180 2.86 9.82 2.39
C GLU A 180 3.05 10.26 3.85
N GLY A 181 1.97 10.27 4.64
CA GLY A 181 1.96 10.61 6.07
C GLY A 181 1.60 9.41 6.94
N GLU A 182 0.84 9.69 8.00
CA GLU A 182 0.25 8.64 8.83
C GLU A 182 -0.94 8.00 8.11
N HIS A 183 -1.02 6.67 8.11
CA HIS A 183 -2.10 5.96 7.44
C HIS A 183 -2.28 4.53 7.93
N TRP A 184 -3.42 3.97 7.56
CA TRP A 184 -3.76 2.55 7.59
C TRP A 184 -4.24 2.13 6.19
N LEU A 185 -3.62 1.12 5.59
CA LEU A 185 -3.86 0.75 4.20
C LEU A 185 -5.27 0.18 3.94
N GLY A 186 -5.88 -0.45 4.95
CA GLY A 186 -7.21 -1.06 4.83
C GLY A 186 -7.20 -2.58 4.88
N LEU A 187 -8.08 -3.17 5.70
CA LEU A 187 -8.17 -4.62 5.90
C LEU A 187 -8.61 -5.36 4.63
N LYS A 188 -9.41 -4.73 3.76
CA LYS A 188 -9.81 -5.33 2.47
C LYS A 188 -8.57 -5.57 1.60
N VAL A 189 -7.68 -4.58 1.52
CA VAL A 189 -6.43 -4.67 0.76
C VAL A 189 -5.49 -5.72 1.38
N LEU A 190 -5.35 -5.70 2.71
CA LEU A 190 -4.54 -6.68 3.42
C LEU A 190 -5.02 -8.12 3.22
N HIS A 191 -6.33 -8.36 3.29
CA HIS A 191 -6.90 -9.66 3.01
C HIS A 191 -6.61 -10.11 1.57
N LYS A 192 -6.77 -9.22 0.58
CA LYS A 192 -6.49 -9.54 -0.82
C LYS A 192 -5.03 -9.90 -1.07
N LEU A 193 -4.10 -9.20 -0.44
CA LEU A 193 -2.68 -9.50 -0.55
C LEU A 193 -2.30 -10.80 0.17
N THR A 194 -2.78 -10.99 1.40
CA THR A 194 -2.21 -11.98 2.34
C THR A 194 -3.08 -13.21 2.58
N GLY A 195 -4.33 -13.18 2.13
CA GLY A 195 -5.32 -14.23 2.36
C GLY A 195 -5.27 -15.38 1.35
N GLY A 196 -4.51 -15.24 0.26
CA GLY A 196 -4.35 -16.26 -0.77
C GLY A 196 -3.22 -17.26 -0.50
N ASP A 197 -2.76 -17.89 -1.58
CA ASP A 197 -1.73 -18.93 -1.56
C ASP A 197 -0.31 -18.35 -1.38
N THR A 198 -0.10 -17.11 -1.82
CA THR A 198 1.18 -16.42 -1.61
C THR A 198 1.37 -16.12 -0.13
N ASN A 199 2.44 -16.65 0.47
CA ASN A 199 2.79 -16.32 1.84
C ASN A 199 3.44 -14.93 1.89
N TYR A 200 3.06 -14.12 2.88
CA TYR A 200 3.65 -12.81 3.13
C TYR A 200 4.36 -12.81 4.46
N GLU A 201 5.49 -12.11 4.52
CA GLU A 201 6.16 -11.74 5.76
C GLU A 201 5.77 -10.32 6.18
N LEU A 202 5.73 -10.12 7.50
CA LEU A 202 5.48 -8.83 8.14
C LEU A 202 6.75 -8.35 8.81
N ARG A 203 7.10 -7.08 8.60
CA ARG A 203 8.13 -6.35 9.35
C ARG A 203 7.51 -5.14 10.03
N ILE A 204 7.77 -5.02 11.32
CA ILE A 204 7.39 -3.89 12.17
C ILE A 204 8.66 -3.20 12.62
N GLU A 205 8.75 -1.91 12.39
CA GLU A 205 9.82 -1.06 12.88
C GLU A 205 9.25 -0.03 13.86
N MET A 206 9.96 0.20 14.96
CA MET A 206 9.53 1.05 16.06
C MET A 206 10.67 1.96 16.52
N GLN A 207 10.33 3.18 16.92
CA GLN A 207 11.24 4.14 17.54
C GLN A 207 10.57 4.76 18.77
N ASP A 208 11.32 4.89 19.87
CA ASP A 208 10.85 5.57 21.07
C ASP A 208 11.16 7.09 21.05
N TRP A 209 10.84 7.77 22.15
CA TRP A 209 11.08 9.20 22.30
C TRP A 209 12.54 9.59 22.56
N ASP A 210 13.38 8.63 22.96
CA ASP A 210 14.82 8.80 23.20
C ASP A 210 15.66 8.49 21.93
N GLY A 211 15.00 8.05 20.85
CA GLY A 211 15.63 7.68 19.58
C GLY A 211 16.06 6.22 19.47
N ASN A 212 15.84 5.37 20.48
CA ASN A 212 16.13 3.94 20.37
C ASN A 212 15.15 3.28 19.40
N THR A 213 15.64 2.29 18.67
CA THR A 213 14.87 1.57 17.67
C THR A 213 14.77 0.08 17.97
N ALA A 214 13.67 -0.53 17.54
CA ALA A 214 13.51 -1.98 17.53
C ALA A 214 12.66 -2.43 16.35
N TRP A 215 12.71 -3.72 16.08
CA TRP A 215 11.94 -4.35 15.04
C TRP A 215 11.48 -5.75 15.44
N ALA A 216 10.35 -6.14 14.87
CA ALA A 216 9.78 -7.47 14.92
C ALA A 216 9.44 -7.91 13.50
N LYS A 217 9.78 -9.14 13.15
CA LYS A 217 9.50 -9.78 11.87
C LYS A 217 8.74 -11.08 12.11
N TYR A 218 7.82 -11.38 11.20
CA TYR A 218 7.05 -12.62 11.19
C TYR A 218 7.09 -13.20 9.79
N ASP A 219 7.58 -14.43 9.65
CA ASP A 219 7.71 -15.10 8.35
C ASP A 219 6.36 -15.41 7.69
N THR A 220 5.29 -15.47 8.50
CA THR A 220 3.90 -15.60 8.04
C THR A 220 3.06 -14.47 8.62
N PHE A 221 2.34 -13.79 7.74
CA PHE A 221 1.31 -12.81 8.08
C PHE A 221 0.13 -12.99 7.13
N LYS A 222 -1.02 -13.40 7.67
CA LYS A 222 -2.26 -13.57 6.92
C LYS A 222 -3.43 -12.90 7.60
N ILE A 223 -4.24 -12.21 6.80
CA ILE A 223 -5.50 -11.61 7.22
C ILE A 223 -6.65 -12.37 6.56
N ALA A 224 -7.52 -12.95 7.38
CA ALA A 224 -8.71 -13.65 6.89
C ALA A 224 -9.75 -12.68 6.30
N GLY A 225 -10.78 -13.22 5.66
CA GLY A 225 -11.84 -12.42 5.06
C GLY A 225 -12.77 -11.77 6.08
N GLU A 226 -13.68 -10.91 5.60
CA GLU A 226 -14.68 -10.21 6.42
C GLU A 226 -15.59 -11.18 7.19
N ARG A 227 -15.94 -12.34 6.60
CA ARG A 227 -16.72 -13.41 7.27
C ARG A 227 -16.04 -13.95 8.52
N GLU A 228 -14.71 -13.96 8.53
CA GLU A 228 -13.89 -14.35 9.68
C GLU A 228 -13.43 -13.13 10.49
N LYS A 229 -14.03 -11.96 10.26
CA LYS A 229 -13.74 -10.70 10.97
C LYS A 229 -12.26 -10.31 10.91
N TYR A 230 -11.65 -10.48 9.74
CA TYR A 230 -10.26 -10.12 9.48
C TYR A 230 -9.25 -10.73 10.47
N ARG A 231 -9.53 -11.96 10.91
CA ARG A 231 -8.69 -12.70 11.86
C ARG A 231 -7.21 -12.71 11.43
N LEU A 232 -6.33 -12.38 12.37
CA LEU A 232 -4.87 -12.40 12.18
C LEU A 232 -4.33 -13.82 12.26
N THR A 233 -3.35 -14.15 11.42
CA THR A 233 -2.47 -15.30 11.62
C THR A 233 -1.03 -14.83 11.46
N VAL A 234 -0.22 -14.99 12.52
CA VAL A 234 1.22 -14.72 12.49
C VAL A 234 2.02 -15.88 13.07
N SER A 235 3.20 -16.13 12.52
CA SER A 235 4.18 -17.12 13.00
C SER A 235 5.59 -16.79 12.46
N GLY A 236 6.60 -17.53 12.94
CA GLY A 236 8.01 -17.33 12.54
C GLY A 236 8.58 -16.02 13.06
N TYR A 237 8.38 -15.74 14.35
CA TYR A 237 8.86 -14.50 14.96
C TYR A 237 10.38 -14.42 14.98
N GLN A 238 10.91 -13.25 14.59
CA GLN A 238 12.31 -12.87 14.70
C GLN A 238 12.40 -11.38 15.02
N GLY A 239 13.40 -10.92 15.78
CA GLY A 239 13.52 -9.49 16.08
C GLY A 239 14.35 -9.20 17.31
N ASN A 240 14.66 -7.91 17.49
CA ASN A 240 15.26 -7.41 18.73
C ASN A 240 14.23 -6.77 19.67
N ALA A 241 12.95 -6.73 19.28
CA ALA A 241 11.83 -6.49 20.18
C ALA A 241 11.41 -7.79 20.91
N SER A 242 10.32 -7.74 21.66
CA SER A 242 9.58 -8.92 22.14
C SER A 242 8.58 -9.43 21.10
N ASP A 243 8.17 -10.70 21.20
CA ASP A 243 7.07 -11.24 20.39
C ASP A 243 5.70 -10.81 20.94
N ALA A 244 5.29 -9.58 20.68
CA ALA A 244 4.04 -9.05 21.23
C ALA A 244 2.78 -9.44 20.44
N LEU A 245 2.90 -9.88 19.18
CA LEU A 245 1.75 -10.35 18.39
C LEU A 245 1.38 -11.81 18.63
N VAL A 246 2.19 -12.59 19.36
CA VAL A 246 1.83 -13.97 19.73
C VAL A 246 0.45 -14.07 20.37
N HIS A 247 0.08 -13.06 21.18
CA HIS A 247 -1.23 -12.98 21.84
C HIS A 247 -2.35 -12.41 20.94
N SER A 248 -2.01 -11.86 19.79
CA SER A 248 -2.94 -11.36 18.77
C SER A 248 -3.18 -12.38 17.64
N SER A 249 -2.31 -13.39 17.51
CA SER A 249 -2.49 -14.46 16.52
C SER A 249 -3.78 -15.23 16.79
N LYS A 250 -4.55 -15.48 15.73
CA LYS A 250 -5.90 -16.08 15.73
C LYS A 250 -7.02 -15.21 16.33
N CYS A 251 -6.72 -14.00 16.79
CA CYS A 251 -7.75 -13.05 17.24
C CYS A 251 -8.41 -12.36 16.05
N LYS A 252 -9.70 -12.04 16.20
CA LYS A 252 -10.46 -11.25 15.23
C LYS A 252 -10.13 -9.76 15.40
N PHE A 253 -10.39 -8.97 14.36
CA PHE A 253 -10.19 -7.53 14.42
C PHE A 253 -11.37 -6.88 15.13
N SER A 254 -11.11 -6.10 16.18
CA SER A 254 -12.13 -5.37 16.92
C SER A 254 -11.93 -3.87 16.74
N THR A 255 -13.05 -3.13 16.76
CA THR A 255 -13.07 -1.66 16.75
C THR A 255 -14.07 -1.17 17.80
N ARG A 256 -14.12 0.15 18.05
CA ARG A 256 -15.03 0.72 19.05
C ARG A 256 -16.48 0.23 18.95
N GLN A 257 -16.97 -0.02 17.73
CA GLN A 257 -18.37 -0.40 17.50
C GLN A 257 -18.56 -1.85 17.06
N GLU A 258 -17.47 -2.59 16.83
CA GLU A 258 -17.51 -4.02 16.55
C GLU A 258 -16.58 -4.74 17.51
N ASP A 259 -17.18 -5.27 18.57
CA ASP A 259 -16.52 -6.12 19.54
C ASP A 259 -16.46 -7.56 18.99
N ASN A 260 -15.28 -7.94 18.52
CA ASN A 260 -14.96 -9.30 18.11
C ASN A 260 -13.90 -9.93 19.02
N ASP A 261 -13.62 -9.32 20.17
CA ASP A 261 -12.65 -9.85 21.11
C ASP A 261 -13.28 -10.93 22.00
N LEU A 262 -12.48 -11.55 22.85
CA LEU A 262 -12.90 -12.66 23.72
C LEU A 262 -13.17 -12.19 25.17
N SER A 263 -13.18 -10.88 25.41
CA SER A 263 -13.45 -10.29 26.72
C SER A 263 -14.96 -10.10 26.89
N GLY A 264 -15.64 -11.06 27.51
CA GLY A 264 -17.11 -11.12 27.46
C GLY A 264 -17.91 -9.88 27.88
N ALA A 265 -17.40 -9.00 28.77
CA ALA A 265 -18.12 -7.81 29.25
C ALA A 265 -17.43 -6.48 28.91
N ARG A 266 -16.36 -6.51 28.10
CA ARG A 266 -15.51 -5.33 27.82
C ARG A 266 -15.22 -5.29 26.32
N ASN A 267 -15.22 -4.09 25.76
CA ASN A 267 -14.71 -3.90 24.40
C ASN A 267 -13.28 -3.37 24.48
N CYS A 268 -12.30 -4.21 24.14
CA CYS A 268 -10.90 -3.83 24.22
C CYS A 268 -10.57 -2.66 23.29
N ALA A 269 -11.18 -2.59 22.11
CA ALA A 269 -10.91 -1.50 21.18
C ALA A 269 -11.46 -0.16 21.70
N GLU A 270 -12.55 -0.19 22.46
CA GLU A 270 -13.07 0.99 23.15
C GLU A 270 -12.14 1.45 24.29
N GLU A 271 -11.70 0.52 25.15
CA GLU A 271 -10.81 0.82 26.28
C GLU A 271 -9.40 1.24 25.83
N GLN A 272 -8.88 0.64 24.76
CA GLN A 272 -7.51 0.83 24.28
C GLN A 272 -7.38 1.96 23.26
N GLY A 273 -8.49 2.45 22.70
CA GLY A 273 -8.52 3.64 21.85
C GLY A 273 -8.03 3.43 20.41
N GLY A 274 -8.23 2.24 19.83
CA GLY A 274 -7.80 1.93 18.47
C GLY A 274 -8.36 0.58 17.98
N GLY A 275 -8.40 0.38 16.65
CA GLY A 275 -8.77 -0.90 16.07
C GLY A 275 -7.56 -1.85 16.03
N TRP A 276 -7.72 -3.09 16.52
CA TRP A 276 -6.63 -4.06 16.59
C TRP A 276 -7.14 -5.50 16.70
N TRP A 277 -6.22 -6.45 16.59
CA TRP A 277 -6.48 -7.87 16.86
C TRP A 277 -6.38 -8.15 18.36
N TYR A 278 -7.46 -7.85 19.08
CA TYR A 278 -7.58 -8.11 20.50
C TYR A 278 -8.20 -9.50 20.74
N CYS A 279 -7.56 -10.31 21.59
CA CYS A 279 -8.22 -11.49 22.18
C CYS A 279 -8.75 -11.15 23.57
N PHE A 280 -7.88 -10.74 24.48
CA PHE A 280 -8.29 -10.33 25.83
C PHE A 280 -7.61 -9.01 26.18
N CYS A 281 -8.33 -8.05 26.74
CA CYS A 281 -7.81 -6.69 26.93
C CYS A 281 -6.52 -6.70 27.78
N GLU A 282 -6.52 -7.47 28.86
CA GLU A 282 -5.37 -7.59 29.78
C GLU A 282 -4.16 -8.31 29.16
N ARG A 283 -4.41 -9.29 28.28
CA ARG A 283 -3.37 -10.07 27.60
C ARG A 283 -2.89 -9.44 26.30
N SER A 284 -3.43 -8.27 25.93
CA SER A 284 -3.06 -7.60 24.69
C SER A 284 -1.60 -7.16 24.75
N GLY A 285 -0.75 -7.81 23.96
CA GLY A 285 0.70 -7.60 23.90
C GLY A 285 1.09 -6.27 23.27
N SER A 286 0.25 -5.73 22.39
CA SER A 286 0.54 -4.52 21.61
C SER A 286 -0.73 -3.77 21.26
N ASN A 287 -0.57 -2.50 20.93
CA ASN A 287 -1.54 -1.71 20.19
C ASN A 287 -0.79 -0.62 19.42
N LEU A 288 -0.55 -0.85 18.13
CA LEU A 288 0.13 0.15 17.29
C LEU A 288 -0.82 1.20 16.70
N ASN A 289 -2.13 1.00 16.88
CA ASN A 289 -3.20 1.88 16.43
C ASN A 289 -3.83 2.68 17.58
N GLY A 290 -3.20 2.65 18.76
CA GLY A 290 -3.70 3.35 19.94
C GLY A 290 -3.54 4.87 19.86
N PRO A 291 -4.07 5.60 20.85
CA PRO A 291 -3.95 7.05 20.91
C PRO A 291 -2.48 7.50 20.93
N TYR A 292 -2.18 8.57 20.20
CA TYR A 292 -0.82 9.07 20.11
C TYR A 292 -0.51 10.05 21.23
N PHE A 293 0.28 9.62 22.22
CA PHE A 293 0.68 10.46 23.35
C PHE A 293 2.14 10.90 23.25
N LYS A 294 2.35 12.21 23.26
CA LYS A 294 3.66 12.79 23.59
C LYS A 294 3.95 12.53 25.08
N PRO A 295 5.20 12.31 25.50
CA PRO A 295 5.54 11.99 26.89
C PRO A 295 4.99 13.01 27.90
N ALA A 296 5.02 14.30 27.55
CA ALA A 296 4.49 15.38 28.37
C ALA A 296 2.96 15.35 28.57
N HIS A 297 2.23 14.66 27.71
CA HIS A 297 0.75 14.63 27.71
C HIS A 297 0.19 13.28 28.19
N TYR A 298 1.05 12.29 28.44
CA TYR A 298 0.61 10.98 28.90
C TYR A 298 0.26 11.01 30.38
N ARG A 299 -1.04 10.93 30.69
CA ARG A 299 -1.55 10.85 32.05
C ARG A 299 -1.89 9.40 32.38
N LYS A 300 -1.10 8.78 33.26
CA LYS A 300 -1.32 7.39 33.69
C LYS A 300 -2.66 7.20 34.40
N GLU A 301 -3.19 8.25 35.04
CA GLU A 301 -4.39 8.17 35.88
C GLU A 301 -5.71 8.23 35.07
N THR A 302 -5.73 8.81 33.87
CA THR A 302 -6.99 9.20 33.20
C THR A 302 -7.62 8.14 32.30
N HIS A 303 -7.05 6.94 32.18
CA HIS A 303 -7.60 5.83 31.39
C HIS A 303 -7.98 6.20 29.94
N THR A 304 -7.28 7.16 29.33
CA THR A 304 -7.52 7.62 27.94
C THR A 304 -7.00 6.64 26.88
N GLY A 305 -6.85 5.35 27.22
CA GLY A 305 -6.14 4.32 26.45
C GLY A 305 -4.65 4.18 26.82
N LEU A 306 -4.05 3.03 26.53
CA LEU A 306 -2.63 2.73 26.81
C LEU A 306 -1.65 3.36 25.80
N GLY A 307 -2.17 4.04 24.79
CA GLY A 307 -1.42 4.68 23.72
C GLY A 307 -0.89 3.72 22.66
N VAL A 308 0.08 4.18 21.87
CA VAL A 308 0.85 3.35 20.95
C VAL A 308 1.92 2.58 21.74
N TYR A 309 1.79 1.25 21.86
CA TYR A 309 2.68 0.45 22.71
C TYR A 309 3.03 -0.95 22.16
N TRP A 310 4.16 -1.46 22.64
CA TRP A 310 4.64 -2.83 22.42
C TRP A 310 5.21 -3.40 23.73
N LYS A 311 4.49 -4.34 24.36
CA LYS A 311 4.88 -4.89 25.68
C LYS A 311 6.14 -5.74 25.54
N GLY A 312 7.08 -5.56 26.46
CA GLY A 312 8.29 -6.37 26.53
C GLY A 312 9.50 -5.81 25.77
N TRP A 313 9.38 -4.67 25.07
CA TRP A 313 10.55 -4.01 24.49
C TRP A 313 11.37 -3.21 25.52
N LYS A 314 10.71 -2.41 26.37
CA LYS A 314 11.39 -1.75 27.51
C LYS A 314 10.89 -2.31 28.84
N THR A 315 11.83 -2.78 29.65
CA THR A 315 11.59 -3.48 30.93
C THR A 315 11.08 -2.59 32.06
N HIS A 316 11.20 -1.26 31.95
CA HIS A 316 10.95 -0.31 33.05
C HIS A 316 9.63 0.47 32.94
N SER A 317 8.84 0.28 31.87
CA SER A 317 7.50 0.86 31.76
C SER A 317 6.49 -0.23 31.40
N ARG A 318 5.37 -0.29 32.12
CA ARG A 318 4.26 -1.20 31.76
C ARG A 318 3.75 -0.93 30.33
N HIS A 319 3.92 0.30 29.83
CA HIS A 319 3.53 0.75 28.49
C HIS A 319 4.57 1.76 27.96
N PRO A 320 5.65 1.31 27.30
CA PRO A 320 6.56 2.23 26.62
C PRO A 320 5.81 2.89 25.47
N LEU A 321 5.69 4.22 25.52
CA LEU A 321 5.09 5.00 24.44
C LEU A 321 6.02 4.99 23.25
N ILE A 322 5.49 4.54 22.11
CA ILE A 322 6.22 4.54 20.86
C ILE A 322 6.02 5.88 20.16
N LYS A 323 7.12 6.48 19.69
CA LYS A 323 7.12 7.73 18.94
C LYS A 323 6.81 7.49 17.46
N ALA A 324 7.40 6.46 16.87
CA ALA A 324 7.14 6.11 15.47
C ALA A 324 7.00 4.61 15.28
N THR A 325 6.05 4.19 14.45
CA THR A 325 5.82 2.80 14.05
C THR A 325 5.62 2.71 12.56
N ARG A 326 6.15 1.65 11.96
CA ARG A 326 5.86 1.30 10.57
C ARG A 326 5.64 -0.20 10.46
N MET A 327 4.49 -0.60 9.94
CA MET A 327 4.21 -1.99 9.58
C MET A 327 4.30 -2.15 8.07
N MET A 328 4.98 -3.20 7.62
CA MET A 328 5.27 -3.43 6.20
C MET A 328 5.13 -4.91 5.88
N ILE A 329 4.67 -5.21 4.67
CA ILE A 329 4.57 -6.59 4.18
C ILE A 329 5.24 -6.75 2.82
N ARG A 330 5.68 -7.97 2.54
CA ARG A 330 6.08 -8.42 1.19
C ARG A 330 5.96 -9.95 1.09
N PRO A 331 6.01 -10.54 -0.11
CA PRO A 331 6.02 -11.99 -0.26
C PRO A 331 7.22 -12.63 0.45
N SER A 332 6.98 -13.73 1.16
CA SER A 332 8.05 -14.52 1.80
C SER A 332 8.99 -15.10 0.73
N GLY A 333 10.28 -15.20 1.03
CA GLY A 333 11.29 -15.69 0.07
C GLY A 333 11.59 -14.71 -1.07
N PHE A 334 11.09 -13.47 -1.02
CA PHE A 334 11.40 -12.43 -2.01
C PHE A 334 12.91 -12.22 -2.21
N LEU A 335 13.70 -12.30 -1.14
CA LEU A 335 15.17 -12.18 -1.23
C LEU A 335 15.82 -13.29 -2.06
N ASP A 336 15.33 -14.52 -1.92
CA ASP A 336 15.84 -15.67 -2.67
C ASP A 336 15.51 -15.57 -4.16
N GLN A 337 14.49 -14.77 -4.52
CA GLN A 337 14.07 -14.53 -5.90
C GLN A 337 14.90 -13.45 -6.59
N ILE A 338 15.46 -12.49 -5.84
CA ILE A 338 16.25 -11.37 -6.41
C ILE A 338 17.77 -11.56 -6.32
N THR A 339 18.23 -12.55 -5.55
CA THR A 339 19.66 -12.88 -5.37
C THR A 339 20.13 -14.03 -6.28
N LYS A 340 19.22 -14.71 -6.97
CA LYS A 340 19.50 -15.63 -8.08
C LYS A 340 19.56 -14.87 -9.40
#